data_AF-A0A673FTB4-F1
#
_entry.id   AF-A0A673FTB4-F1
#
_cell.length_a   1.000
_cell.length_b   1.000
_cell.length_c   1.000
_cell.angle_alpha   90.00
_cell.angle_beta   90.00
_cell.angle_gamma   90.00
#
_symmetry.space_group_name_H-M   'P 1'
#
loop_
_entity.id
_entity.type
_entity.pdbx_description
1 polymer ?
#
loop_
_entity_poly.entity_id
_entity_poly.type
_entity_poly.pdbx_seq_one_letter_code
_entity_poly.pdbx_strand_id
1 'polypeptide(L)' 'MVSKLEAAMEGLIKVFHTYSSKEGDKYKLSKAELKSLLQGELSDFL' A
#
# COMPACT_ATOMS: atom_id res chain seq x y z
N MET A 1 -23.80 -6.07 -1.17
CA MET A 1 -22.76 -7.09 -1.38
C MET A 1 -21.60 -6.36 -2.02
N VAL A 2 -20.43 -6.32 -1.38
CA VAL A 2 -19.24 -5.70 -1.96
C VAL A 2 -18.72 -6.66 -3.03
N SER A 3 -18.46 -6.17 -4.24
CA SER A 3 -17.90 -6.98 -5.30
C SER A 3 -16.47 -7.40 -4.96
N LYS A 4 -16.00 -8.51 -5.54
CA LYS A 4 -14.60 -8.95 -5.35
C LYS A 4 -13.59 -7.86 -5.73
N LEU A 5 -13.91 -7.07 -6.76
CA LEU A 5 -13.06 -5.98 -7.22
C LEU A 5 -13.02 -4.83 -6.20
N GLU A 6 -14.16 -4.40 -5.68
CA GLU A 6 -14.21 -3.34 -4.66
C GLU A 6 -13.43 -3.73 -3.40
N ALA A 7 -13.56 -4.98 -2.94
CA ALA A 7 -12.81 -5.47 -1.79
C ALA A 7 -11.29 -5.50 -2.03
N ALA A 8 -10.87 -5.92 -3.24
CA ALA A 8 -9.45 -5.89 -3.62
C ALA A 8 -8.90 -4.46 -3.68
N MET A 9 -9.64 -3.54 -4.29
CA MET A 9 -9.27 -2.13 -4.38
C MET A 9 -9.18 -1.47 -3.00
N GLU A 10 -10.13 -1.77 -2.11
CA GLU A 10 -10.08 -1.28 -0.72
C GLU A 10 -8.82 -1.77 0.01
N GLY A 11 -8.42 -3.03 -0.18
CA GLY A 11 -7.18 -3.58 0.35
C GLY A 11 -5.95 -2.82 -0.15
N LEU A 12 -5.84 -2.61 -1.47
CA LEU A 12 -4.73 -1.87 -2.08
C LEU A 12 -4.65 -0.43 -1.55
N ILE A 13 -5.79 0.25 -1.41
CA ILE A 13 -5.85 1.64 -0.89
C ILE A 13 -5.40 1.69 0.58
N LYS A 14 -5.84 0.74 1.41
CA LYS A 14 -5.44 0.66 2.83
C LYS A 14 -3.93 0.42 2.98
N VAL A 15 -3.38 -0.51 2.20
CA VAL A 15 -1.94 -0.77 2.18
C VAL A 15 -1.20 0.50 1.73
N PHE A 16 -1.59 1.11 0.61
CA PHE A 16 -0.97 2.35 0.14
C PHE A 16 -0.91 3.45 1.22
N HIS A 17 -2.05 3.75 1.86
CA HIS A 17 -2.10 4.79 2.90
C HIS A 17 -1.31 4.47 4.18
N THR A 18 -1.15 3.18 4.50
CA THR A 18 -0.33 2.73 5.64
C THR A 18 1.15 3.08 5.45
N TYR A 19 1.62 3.12 4.19
CA TYR A 19 3.01 3.42 3.86
C TYR A 19 3.23 4.87 3.41
N SER A 20 2.29 5.51 2.71
CA SER A 20 2.45 6.88 2.17
C SER A 20 2.36 7.99 3.21
N SER A 21 1.84 7.69 4.40
CA SER A 21 1.65 8.70 5.46
C SER A 21 2.89 8.90 6.35
N LYS A 22 4.01 8.22 6.07
CA LYS A 22 5.17 8.17 6.98
C LYS A 22 6.13 9.35 6.79
N GLU A 23 6.33 9.82 5.56
CA GLU A 23 7.30 10.89 5.24
C GLU A 23 6.65 12.23 4.88
N GLY A 24 5.32 12.35 5.05
CA GLY A 24 4.61 13.63 5.09
C GLY A 24 3.59 13.86 3.98
N ASP A 25 3.73 13.24 2.80
CA ASP A 25 2.76 13.35 1.71
C ASP A 25 1.98 12.06 1.48
N LYS A 26 0.83 11.96 2.17
CA LYS A 26 -0.06 10.79 2.14
C LYS A 26 -0.63 10.41 0.77
N TYR A 27 -0.44 11.25 -0.26
CA TYR A 27 -0.96 11.01 -1.61
C TYR A 27 0.09 10.39 -2.55
N LYS A 28 1.35 10.23 -2.11
CA LYS A 28 2.40 9.56 -2.89
C LYS A 28 3.25 8.66 -1.99
N LEU A 29 3.91 7.68 -2.59
CA LEU A 29 4.96 6.93 -1.90
C LEU A 29 6.31 7.51 -2.31
N SER A 30 7.15 7.82 -1.33
CA SER A 30 8.57 8.02 -1.56
C SER A 30 9.24 6.71 -1.96
N LYS A 31 10.47 6.78 -2.47
CA LYS A 31 11.26 5.59 -2.79
C LYS A 31 11.50 4.71 -1.55
N ALA A 32 11.64 5.32 -0.38
CA ALA A 32 11.85 4.60 0.88
C ALA A 32 10.55 3.93 1.38
N GLU A 33 9.42 4.63 1.26
CA GLU A 33 8.10 4.10 1.61
C GLU A 33 7.70 2.94 0.70
N LEU A 34 7.92 3.07 -0.62
CA LEU A 34 7.69 1.98 -1.57
C LEU A 34 8.56 0.77 -1.27
N LYS A 35 9.85 0.97 -0.97
CA LYS A 35 10.73 -0.14 -0.58
C LYS A 35 10.20 -0.86 0.67
N SER A 36 9.74 -0.10 1.66
CA SER A 36 9.17 -0.65 2.90
C SER A 36 7.87 -1.43 2.64
N LEU A 37 7.02 -0.94 1.74
CA LEU A 37 5.80 -1.64 1.31
C LEU A 37 6.14 -2.97 0.64
N LEU A 38 7.05 -2.95 -0.34
CA LEU A 38 7.45 -4.15 -1.06
C LEU A 38 8.05 -5.21 -0.13
N GLN A 39 8.89 -4.80 0.83
CA GLN A 39 9.49 -5.71 1.80
C GLN A 39 8.49 -6.21 2.87
N GLY A 40 7.49 -5.42 3.23
CA GLY A 40 6.51 -5.80 4.25
C GLY A 40 5.38 -6.67 3.71
N GLU A 41 4.78 -6.25 2.60
CA GLU A 41 3.54 -6.82 2.05
C GLU A 41 3.80 -7.85 0.94
N LEU A 42 4.97 -7.78 0.31
CA LEU A 42 5.34 -8.60 -0.86
C LEU A 42 6.69 -9.31 -0.67
N SER A 43 7.11 -9.53 0.58
CA SER A 43 8.38 -10.22 0.89
C SER A 43 8.45 -11.64 0.31
N ASP A 44 7.33 -12.37 0.31
CA ASP A 44 7.28 -13.72 -0.28
C ASP A 44 7.25 -13.72 -1.81
N PHE A 45 7.02 -12.55 -2.43
CA PHE A 45 6.94 -12.38 -3.88
C PHE A 45 8.27 -11.91 -4.50
N LEU A 46 9.24 -11.48 -3.67
CA LEU A 46 10.54 -10.92 -4.05
C LEU A 46 11.70 -11.80 -3.57
#